data_AF-A0A2K6Q0J6-F1
#
_entry.id   AF-A0A2K6Q0J6-F1
#
_cell.length_a   1.000
_cell.length_b   1.000
_cell.length_c   1.000
_cell.angle_alpha   90.00
_cell.angle_beta   90.00
_cell.angle_gamma   90.00
#
_symmetry.space_group_name_H-M   'P 1'
#
loop_
_entity.id
_entity.type
_entity.pdbx_description
1 polymer ?
#
loop_
_entity_poly.entity_id
_entity_poly.type
_entity_poly.pdbx_seq_one_letter_code
_entity_poly.pdbx_strand_id
1 'polypeptide(L)' 'EVQLVESGGGVVQPEGSLRLSCAASGFTFDDYGMDWVRQAPGKGLGQFTIFRNSSKNSLHLQMNSLRAEDTALYYCA' A
#
# COMPACT_ATOMS: atom_id res chain seq x y z
N GLU A 1 -12.87 -1.69 18.59
CA GLU A 1 -11.70 -0.80 18.45
C GLU A 1 -11.33 -0.75 16.98
N VAL A 2 -10.94 0.42 16.47
CA VAL A 2 -10.62 0.61 15.05
C VAL A 2 -9.11 0.45 14.85
N GLN A 3 -8.70 -0.41 13.91
CA GLN A 3 -7.28 -0.65 13.64
C GLN A 3 -7.02 -0.80 12.14
N LEU A 4 -5.87 -0.28 11.71
CA LEU A 4 -5.27 -0.52 10.41
C LEU A 4 -4.01 -1.34 10.61
N VAL A 5 -3.82 -2.36 9.77
CA VAL A 5 -2.65 -3.26 9.84
C VAL A 5 -2.03 -3.39 8.46
N GLU A 6 -0.90 -2.74 8.26
CA GLU A 6 -0.09 -2.83 7.05
C GLU A 6 0.88 -4.02 7.06
N SER A 7 1.06 -4.64 5.90
CA SER A 7 1.92 -5.80 5.70
C SER A 7 2.45 -5.88 4.27
N GLY A 8 3.45 -6.74 4.05
CA GLY A 8 4.07 -6.95 2.74
C GLY A 8 5.21 -6.00 2.39
N GLY A 9 5.58 -5.10 3.30
CA GLY A 9 6.76 -4.24 3.17
C GLY A 9 8.08 -5.03 3.29
N GLY A 10 9.15 -4.49 2.70
CA GLY A 10 10.47 -5.11 2.77
C GLY A 10 11.47 -4.50 1.79
N VAL A 11 12.72 -4.98 1.86
CA VAL A 11 13.77 -4.63 0.91
C VAL A 11 13.70 -5.59 -0.28
N VAL A 12 13.59 -5.04 -1.49
CA VAL A 12 13.61 -5.80 -2.74
C VAL A 12 14.71 -5.29 -3.65
N GLN A 13 15.17 -6.15 -4.56
CA GLN A 13 16.13 -5.74 -5.58
C GLN A 13 15.47 -4.82 -6.61
N PRO A 14 16.23 -3.95 -7.31
CA PRO A 14 15.73 -3.19 -8.45
C PRO A 14 15.08 -4.10 -9.50
N GLU A 15 14.06 -3.60 -10.20
CA GLU A 15 13.16 -4.37 -11.10
C GLU A 15 12.29 -5.43 -10.40
N GLY A 16 12.42 -5.59 -9.08
CA GLY A 16 11.55 -6.42 -8.29
C GLY A 16 10.12 -5.88 -8.22
N SER A 17 9.21 -6.74 -7.78
CA SER A 17 7.83 -6.36 -7.47
C SER A 17 7.55 -6.57 -6.00
N LEU A 18 6.69 -5.74 -5.45
CA LEU A 18 6.23 -5.85 -4.07
C LEU A 18 4.73 -5.58 -4.01
N ARG A 19 4.06 -6.26 -3.08
CA ARG A 19 2.63 -6.08 -2.83
C ARG A 19 2.41 -5.73 -1.37
N LEU A 20 1.95 -4.51 -1.13
CA LEU A 20 1.52 -4.07 0.18
C LEU A 20 0.04 -4.43 0.39
N SER A 21 -0.32 -4.72 1.64
CA SER A 21 -1.68 -5.04 2.06
C SER A 21 -1.97 -4.33 3.36
N CYS A 22 -3.13 -3.68 3.44
CA CYS A 22 -3.65 -3.02 4.61
C CYS A 22 -5.00 -3.66 4.96
N ALA A 23 -5.12 -4.20 6.18
CA ALA A 23 -6.37 -4.76 6.69
C ALA A 23 -6.95 -3.82 7.74
N ALA A 24 -8.26 -3.57 7.64
CA ALA A 24 -8.99 -2.78 8.61
C ALA A 24 -9.77 -3.70 9.55
N SER A 25 -9.89 -3.31 10.81
CA SER A 25 -10.78 -3.94 11.78
C SER A 25 -11.60 -2.86 12.50
N GLY A 26 -12.82 -3.21 12.90
CA GLY A 26 -13.74 -2.28 13.58
C GLY A 26 -14.52 -1.32 12.67
N PHE A 27 -14.29 -1.34 11.35
CA PHE A 27 -15.07 -0.62 10.33
C PHE A 27 -14.91 -1.28 8.96
N THR A 28 -15.78 -0.98 8.00
CA THR A 28 -15.65 -1.45 6.61
C THR A 28 -15.00 -0.40 5.72
N PHE A 29 -14.05 -0.82 4.88
CA PHE A 29 -13.42 0.05 3.87
C PHE A 29 -14.43 0.72 2.94
N ASP A 30 -15.61 0.14 2.73
CA ASP A 30 -16.67 0.72 1.89
C ASP A 30 -17.25 2.02 2.47
N ASP A 31 -17.15 2.25 3.78
CA ASP A 31 -17.70 3.43 4.43
C ASP A 31 -16.79 4.67 4.32
N TYR A 32 -15.49 4.45 4.08
CA TYR A 32 -14.48 5.51 4.05
C TYR A 32 -13.61 5.42 2.79
N GLY A 33 -13.37 6.55 2.14
CA GLY A 33 -12.48 6.66 0.98
C GLY A 33 -11.01 6.49 1.35
N MET A 34 -10.61 5.26 1.68
CA MET A 34 -9.24 4.91 2.07
C MET A 34 -8.34 4.72 0.86
N ASP A 35 -7.10 5.17 0.98
CA ASP A 35 -6.07 5.06 -0.05
C ASP A 35 -4.69 4.71 0.55
N TRP A 36 -3.72 4.43 -0.31
CA TRP A 36 -2.31 4.30 0.07
C TRP A 36 -1.62 5.66 -0.03
N VAL A 37 -1.03 6.08 1.07
CA VAL A 37 -0.20 7.28 1.14
C VAL A 37 1.27 6.87 1.07
N ARG A 38 2.02 7.60 0.26
CA ARG A 38 3.46 7.44 0.10
C ARG A 38 4.19 8.68 0.63
N GLN A 39 5.06 8.49 1.60
CA GLN A 39 5.90 9.54 2.17
C GLN A 39 7.36 9.28 1.77
N ALA A 40 7.82 9.99 0.74
CA ALA A 40 9.15 9.84 0.16
C ALA A 40 9.95 11.15 0.23
N PRO A 41 11.27 11.11 0.53
CA PRO A 41 12.16 12.25 0.34
C PRO A 41 12.52 12.39 -1.16
N GLY A 42 11.55 12.78 -2.00
CA GLY A 42 11.74 12.94 -3.45
C GLY A 42 10.46 12.66 -4.26
N LYS A 43 10.48 13.01 -5.56
CA LYS A 43 9.38 12.71 -6.50
C LYS A 43 9.80 11.60 -7.47
N GLY A 44 9.54 10.34 -7.09
CA GLY A 44 9.51 9.20 -8.01
C GLY A 44 8.06 8.78 -8.24
N LEU A 45 7.62 8.58 -9.49
CA LEU A 45 6.29 8.06 -9.82
C LEU A 45 6.48 6.71 -10.52
N GLY A 46 6.40 5.63 -9.76
CA GLY A 46 6.38 4.27 -10.27
C GLY A 46 5.00 3.88 -10.81
N GLN A 47 4.94 2.75 -11.53
CA GLN A 47 3.66 2.15 -11.93
C GLN A 47 3.08 1.37 -10.75
N PHE A 48 2.12 1.99 -10.10
CA PHE A 48 1.44 1.45 -8.95
C PHE A 48 -0.03 1.14 -9.28
N THR A 49 -0.54 0.02 -8.79
CA THR A 49 -1.95 -0.37 -8.95
C THR A 49 -2.56 -0.62 -7.59
N ILE A 50 -3.59 0.16 -7.25
CA ILE A 50 -4.34 -0.01 -6.01
C ILE A 50 -5.58 -0.87 -6.29
N PHE A 51 -5.85 -1.82 -5.42
CA PHE A 51 -7.05 -2.66 -5.50
C PHE A 51 -7.63 -2.93 -4.12
N ARG A 52 -8.94 -2.77 -4.02
CA ARG A 52 -9.70 -2.96 -2.79
C ARG A 52 -10.40 -4.31 -2.82
N ASN A 53 -10.41 -4.98 -1.67
CA ASN A 53 -11.18 -6.20 -1.44
C ASN A 53 -12.11 -5.99 -0.23
N SER A 54 -13.36 -5.61 -0.50
CA SER A 54 -14.36 -5.34 0.52
C SER A 54 -14.74 -6.59 1.32
N SER A 55 -14.76 -7.78 0.70
CA SER A 55 -15.07 -9.04 1.39
C SER A 55 -14.03 -9.44 2.43
N LYS A 56 -12.77 -9.01 2.25
CA LYS A 56 -11.68 -9.24 3.22
C LYS A 56 -11.37 -8.01 4.07
N ASN A 57 -12.12 -6.93 3.85
CA ASN A 57 -11.86 -5.63 4.44
C ASN A 57 -10.38 -5.26 4.32
N SER A 58 -9.84 -5.30 3.09
CA SER A 58 -8.44 -5.03 2.81
C SER A 58 -8.20 -4.16 1.59
N LEU A 59 -7.20 -3.29 1.67
CA LEU A 59 -6.68 -2.47 0.58
C LEU A 59 -5.29 -2.95 0.19
N HIS A 60 -5.02 -3.11 -1.10
CA HIS A 60 -3.74 -3.59 -1.58
C HIS A 60 -3.13 -2.63 -2.59
N LEU A 61 -1.80 -2.58 -2.59
CA LEU A 61 -1.00 -1.79 -3.52
C LEU A 61 0.03 -2.72 -4.18
N GLN A 62 -0.16 -2.95 -5.48
CA GLN A 62 0.78 -3.66 -6.32
C GLN A 62 1.79 -2.68 -6.90
N MET A 63 3.07 -2.98 -6.72
CA MET A 63 4.17 -2.20 -7.26
C MET A 63 5.03 -3.12 -8.13
N ASN A 64 5.24 -2.74 -9.38
CA ASN A 64 6.00 -3.51 -10.35
C ASN A 64 7.20 -2.71 -10.85
N SER A 65 8.30 -3.41 -11.17
CA SER A 65 9.54 -2.80 -11.66
C SER A 65 10.04 -1.67 -10.75
N LEU A 66 10.21 -2.00 -9.46
CA LEU A 66 10.61 -1.05 -8.42
C LEU A 66 12.01 -0.51 -8.66
N ARG A 67 12.17 0.79 -8.44
CA ARG A 67 13.45 1.51 -8.54
C ARG A 67 13.86 2.03 -7.16
N ALA A 68 15.11 2.46 -7.04
CA ALA A 68 15.60 3.09 -5.80
C ALA A 68 14.74 4.31 -5.41
N GLU A 69 14.24 5.04 -6.41
CA GLU A 69 13.36 6.20 -6.28
C GLU A 69 12.01 5.88 -5.63
N ASP A 70 11.57 4.63 -5.68
CA ASP A 70 10.30 4.18 -5.10
C ASP A 70 10.39 3.95 -3.59
N THR A 71 11.61 3.85 -3.04
CA THR A 71 11.88 3.67 -1.61
C THR A 71 11.25 4.80 -0.79
N ALA A 72 10.24 4.45 0.02
CA ALA A 72 9.46 5.40 0.80
C ALA A 72 8.75 4.67 1.95
N LEU A 73 8.20 5.45 2.88
CA LEU A 73 7.23 4.94 3.83
C LEU A 73 5.85 4.89 3.15
N TYR A 74 5.20 3.73 3.21
CA TYR A 74 3.85 3.53 2.70
C TYR A 74 2.93 3.16 3.86
N TYR A 75 1.80 3.85 3.98
CA TYR A 75 0.76 3.57 4.98
C TYR A 75 -0.62 3.77 4.36
N CYS A 76 -1.64 3.14 4.93
CA CYS A 76 -3.02 3.33 4.49
C CYS A 76 -3.72 4.36 5.38
N ALA A 77 -4.52 5.24 4.76
CA ALA A 77 -5.26 6.30 5.45
C ALA A 77 -6.55 6.66 4.73
#